data_AF-A0A7W1T0R3-F1
#
_entry.id   AF-A0A7W1T0R3-F1
#
_cell.length_a   1.000
_cell.length_b   1.000
_cell.length_c   1.000
_cell.angle_alpha   90.00
_cell.angle_beta   90.00
_cell.angle_gamma   90.00
#
_symmetry.space_group_name_H-M   'P 1'
#
loop_
_entity.id
_entity.type
_entity.pdbx_description
1 polymer ?
#
loop_
_entity_poly.entity_id
_entity_poly.type
_entity_poly.pdbx_seq_one_letter_code
_entity_poly.pdbx_strand_id
1 'polypeptide(L)'
;MVRLTISPRSSENLYGLLVQKELALRKSKQGTLHRYGPKRKDAEKWGHTSKRGWIRFQRCLGQVVVATIQARDETEEWQLLNSFIGFLDRHFRASIATILMSYDAPES
;
A
#
# COMPACT_ATOMS: atom_id res chain seq x y z
N MET A 1 7.05 6.01 -11.59
CA MET A 1 6.29 4.94 -10.91
C MET A 1 7.13 4.37 -9.80
N VAL A 2 6.63 4.46 -8.57
CA VAL A 2 7.31 3.93 -7.38
C VAL A 2 6.72 2.58 -7.00
N ARG A 3 7.59 1.61 -6.71
CA ARG A 3 7.23 0.30 -6.21
C ARG A 3 7.86 0.04 -4.85
N LEU A 4 7.04 -0.35 -3.89
CA LEU A 4 7.47 -0.80 -2.58
C LEU A 4 7.35 -2.32 -2.48
N THR A 5 8.42 -2.98 -2.03
CA THR A 5 8.40 -4.38 -1.61
C THR A 5 8.47 -4.43 -0.10
N ILE A 6 7.43 -4.94 0.54
CA ILE A 6 7.26 -4.93 1.99
C ILE A 6 7.36 -6.37 2.48
N SER A 7 8.40 -6.65 3.27
CA SER A 7 8.64 -7.98 3.81
C SER A 7 8.20 -8.03 5.27
N PRO A 8 7.36 -9.00 5.66
CA PRO A 8 6.97 -9.16 7.06
C PRO A 8 8.13 -9.75 7.87
N ARG A 9 8.11 -9.51 9.18
CA ARG A 9 9.07 -10.06 10.15
C ARG A 9 8.79 -11.51 10.51
N SER A 10 7.53 -11.91 10.42
CA SER A 10 7.04 -13.27 10.67
C SER A 10 6.23 -13.76 9.48
N SER A 11 5.79 -15.01 9.48
CA SER A 11 4.92 -15.58 8.44
C SER A 11 3.47 -15.08 8.50
N GLU A 12 3.22 -13.94 9.15
CA GLU A 12 1.89 -13.31 9.22
C GLU A 12 1.38 -12.92 7.84
N ASN A 13 0.08 -13.07 7.62
CA ASN A 13 -0.58 -12.58 6.42
C ASN A 13 -0.68 -11.04 6.44
N LEU A 14 0.44 -10.39 6.10
CA LEU A 14 0.58 -8.93 6.13
C LEU A 14 -0.52 -8.25 5.32
N TYR A 15 -0.81 -8.73 4.10
CA TYR A 15 -1.87 -8.15 3.29
C TYR A 15 -3.25 -8.21 3.98
N GLY A 16 -3.58 -9.34 4.59
CA GLY A 16 -4.79 -9.50 5.38
C GLY A 16 -4.86 -8.50 6.53
N LEU A 17 -3.75 -8.31 7.24
CA LEU A 17 -3.65 -7.33 8.33
C LEU A 17 -3.83 -5.88 7.85
N LEU A 18 -3.24 -5.51 6.71
CA LEU A 18 -3.45 -4.19 6.09
C LEU A 18 -4.94 -3.96 5.84
N VAL A 19 -5.61 -4.91 5.18
CA VAL A 19 -7.04 -4.82 4.88
C VAL A 19 -7.88 -4.71 6.15
N GLN A 20 -7.61 -5.54 7.16
CA GLN A 20 -8.35 -5.49 8.42
C GLN A 20 -8.21 -4.13 9.11
N LYS A 21 -7.01 -3.56 9.10
CA LYS A 21 -6.76 -2.25 9.70
C LYS A 21 -7.43 -1.11 8.95
N GLU A 22 -7.40 -1.13 7.61
CA GLU A 22 -8.14 -0.17 6.78
C GLU A 22 -9.64 -0.22 7.10
N LEU A 23 -10.24 -1.41 7.14
CA LEU A 23 -11.65 -1.58 7.47
C LEU A 23 -11.99 -1.08 8.88
N ALA A 24 -11.13 -1.36 9.86
CA ALA A 24 -11.32 -0.90 11.24
C ALA A 24 -11.30 0.63 11.33
N LEU A 25 -10.31 1.27 10.70
CA LEU A 25 -10.20 2.73 10.62
C LEU A 25 -11.41 3.34 9.91
N ARG A 26 -11.78 2.78 8.75
CA ARG A 26 -12.94 3.25 7.99
C ARG A 26 -14.24 3.18 8.79
N LYS A 27 -14.45 2.11 9.58
CA LYS A 27 -15.62 1.97 10.47
C LYS A 27 -15.66 3.04 11.55
N SER A 28 -14.51 3.43 12.10
CA SER A 28 -14.40 4.52 13.09
C SER A 28 -14.35 5.92 12.45
N LYS A 29 -14.53 6.04 11.13
CA LYS A 29 -14.35 7.29 10.36
C LYS A 29 -12.95 7.91 10.53
N GLN A 30 -11.97 7.07 10.83
CA GLN A 30 -10.57 7.43 10.92
C GLN A 30 -9.84 6.83 9.72
N GLY A 31 -8.68 7.39 9.35
CA GLY A 31 -7.93 6.89 8.19
C GLY A 31 -8.34 7.52 6.86
N THR A 32 -7.36 7.57 5.96
CA THR A 32 -7.45 8.30 4.69
C THR A 32 -7.19 7.42 3.49
N LEU A 33 -6.74 6.18 3.69
CA LEU A 33 -6.56 5.18 2.66
C LEU A 33 -7.75 4.24 2.68
N HIS A 34 -8.31 3.97 1.52
CA HIS A 34 -9.48 3.13 1.38
C HIS A 34 -9.33 2.17 0.21
N ARG A 35 -9.81 0.94 0.38
CA ARG A 35 -9.83 -0.06 -0.68
C ARG A 35 -11.01 0.18 -1.63
N TYR A 36 -10.73 0.15 -2.93
CA TYR A 36 -11.68 0.30 -4.03
C TYR A 36 -11.40 -0.73 -5.16
N GLY A 37 -12.35 -0.86 -6.08
CA GLY A 37 -12.25 -1.75 -7.24
C GLY A 37 -12.73 -3.19 -6.98
N PRO A 38 -12.63 -4.06 -8.00
CA PRO A 38 -13.07 -5.46 -7.89
C PRO A 38 -12.26 -6.20 -6.82
N LYS A 39 -12.93 -6.93 -5.93
CA LYS A 39 -12.30 -7.81 -4.92
C LYS A 39 -11.77 -9.11 -5.55
N ARG A 40 -11.02 -8.98 -6.64
CA ARG A 40 -10.37 -10.07 -7.36
C ARG A 40 -8.88 -9.96 -7.13
N LYS A 41 -8.18 -11.11 -7.11
CA LYS A 41 -6.72 -11.17 -6.95
C LYS A 41 -6.07 -10.20 -7.96
N ASP A 42 -5.15 -9.38 -7.46
CA ASP A 42 -4.35 -8.41 -8.21
C ASP A 42 -5.13 -7.28 -8.95
N ALA A 43 -6.45 -7.18 -8.78
CA ALA A 43 -7.28 -6.10 -9.34
C ALA A 43 -7.64 -5.01 -8.32
N GLU A 44 -7.26 -5.24 -7.06
CA GLU A 44 -7.60 -4.38 -5.92
C GLU A 44 -6.72 -3.13 -5.91
N LYS A 45 -7.38 -1.98 -5.74
CA LYS A 45 -6.74 -0.67 -5.68
C LYS A 45 -7.04 -0.03 -4.33
N TRP A 46 -6.10 0.69 -3.76
CA TRP A 46 -6.39 1.59 -2.66
C TRP A 46 -6.23 3.02 -3.13
N GLY A 47 -7.11 3.90 -2.69
CA GLY A 47 -7.05 5.34 -2.97
C GLY A 47 -6.94 6.13 -1.68
N HIS A 48 -6.46 7.36 -1.78
CA HIS A 48 -6.49 8.31 -0.68
C HIS A 48 -7.71 9.22 -0.80
N THR A 49 -8.27 9.69 0.31
CA THR A 49 -9.44 10.59 0.33
C THR A 49 -9.21 11.91 -0.40
N SER A 50 -7.97 12.44 -0.35
CA SER A 50 -7.61 13.75 -0.91
C SER A 50 -6.48 13.73 -1.96
N LYS A 51 -5.83 12.59 -2.22
CA LYS A 51 -4.70 12.51 -3.17
C LYS A 51 -5.13 11.74 -4.41
N ARG A 52 -4.74 12.24 -5.58
CA ARG A 52 -5.17 11.70 -6.88
C ARG A 52 -4.20 10.61 -7.35
N GLY A 53 -4.50 9.37 -6.97
CA GLY A 53 -3.74 8.21 -7.39
C GLY A 53 -4.31 6.92 -6.83
N TRP A 54 -3.63 5.83 -7.10
CA TRP A 54 -3.97 4.54 -6.52
C TRP A 54 -2.73 3.72 -6.19
N ILE A 55 -2.92 2.85 -5.21
CA ILE A 55 -1.96 1.83 -4.79
C ILE A 55 -2.49 0.49 -5.27
N ARG A 56 -1.72 -0.22 -6.08
CA ARG A 56 -2.01 -1.61 -6.46
C ARG A 56 -1.18 -2.54 -5.62
N PHE A 57 -1.77 -3.68 -5.25
CA PHE A 57 -1.09 -4.67 -4.44
C PHE A 57 -0.96 -5.98 -5.20
N GLN A 58 0.22 -6.59 -5.10
CA GLN A 58 0.48 -7.96 -5.49
C GLN A 58 0.94 -8.74 -4.26
N ARG A 59 0.44 -9.96 -4.13
CA ARG A 59 0.77 -10.86 -3.01
C ARG A 59 1.78 -11.88 -3.50
N CYS A 60 2.95 -11.88 -2.90
CA CYS A 60 4.05 -12.76 -3.28
C CYS A 60 4.22 -13.90 -2.26
N LEU A 61 5.13 -14.83 -2.57
CA LEU A 61 5.52 -15.90 -1.64
C LEU A 61 6.09 -15.29 -0.34
N GLY A 62 6.02 -16.04 0.76
CA GLY A 62 6.52 -15.59 2.05
C GLY A 62 5.74 -14.41 2.65
N GLN A 63 4.48 -14.19 2.22
CA GLN A 63 3.63 -13.08 2.66
C GLN A 63 4.18 -11.69 2.33
N VAL A 64 5.16 -11.61 1.42
CA VAL A 64 5.68 -10.36 0.89
C VAL A 64 4.58 -9.64 0.11
N VAL A 65 4.45 -8.33 0.33
CA VAL A 65 3.49 -7.48 -0.35
C VAL A 65 4.24 -6.50 -1.24
N VAL A 66 3.94 -6.52 -2.53
CA VAL A 66 4.41 -5.51 -3.48
C VAL A 66 3.30 -4.48 -3.65
N ALA A 67 3.60 -3.22 -3.38
CA ALA A 67 2.70 -2.09 -3.55
C ALA A 67 3.24 -1.17 -4.65
N THR A 68 2.46 -0.97 -5.72
CA THR A 68 2.80 -0.03 -6.80
C THR A 68 2.00 1.25 -6.61
N ILE A 69 2.69 2.37 -6.43
CA ILE A 69 2.11 3.70 -6.29
C ILE A 69 2.05 4.34 -7.68
N GLN A 70 0.87 4.80 -8.08
CA GLN A 70 0.65 5.47 -9.35
C GLN A 70 -0.23 6.70 -9.14
N ALA A 71 0.21 7.85 -9.66
CA ALA A 71 -0.58 9.07 -9.75
C ALA A 71 -0.46 9.69 -11.16
N ARG A 72 -1.20 10.77 -11.41
CA ARG A 72 -1.12 11.49 -12.69
C ARG A 72 0.16 12.31 -12.85
N ASP A 73 0.72 12.76 -11.73
CA ASP A 73 1.96 13.53 -11.68
C ASP A 73 2.81 13.08 -10.48
N GLU A 74 4.10 13.43 -10.51
CA GLU A 74 5.10 12.99 -9.53
C GLU A 74 4.84 13.54 -8.12
N THR A 75 4.23 14.72 -8.01
CA THR A 75 3.96 15.35 -6.71
C THR A 75 2.86 14.59 -5.97
N GLU A 76 1.77 14.27 -6.66
CA GLU A 76 0.71 13.42 -6.12
C GLU A 76 1.20 12.00 -5.84
N GLU A 77 2.08 11.44 -6.68
CA GLU A 77 2.71 10.12 -6.46
C GLU A 77 3.50 10.12 -5.16
N TRP A 78 4.33 11.15 -4.92
CA TRP A 78 5.13 11.29 -3.72
C TRP A 78 4.29 11.50 -2.45
N GLN A 79 3.22 12.30 -2.54
CA GLN A 79 2.30 12.52 -1.43
C GLN A 79 1.53 11.24 -1.06
N LEU A 80 1.08 10.47 -2.07
CA LEU A 80 0.42 9.19 -1.85
C LEU A 80 1.38 8.17 -1.24
N LEU A 81 2.60 8.09 -1.76
CA LEU A 81 3.66 7.24 -1.21
C LEU A 81 3.92 7.57 0.27
N ASN A 82 4.15 8.85 0.59
CA ASN A 82 4.43 9.28 1.96
C ASN A 82 3.27 8.95 2.91
N SER A 83 2.03 9.19 2.47
CA SER A 83 0.84 8.80 3.24
C SER A 83 0.79 7.28 3.50
N PHE A 84 1.13 6.47 2.50
CA PHE A 84 1.16 5.02 2.63
C PHE A 84 2.28 4.52 3.54
N ILE A 85 3.50 5.07 3.43
CA ILE A 85 4.60 4.76 4.35
C ILE A 85 4.20 5.14 5.79
N GLY A 86 3.60 6.32 6.00
CA GLY A 86 3.12 6.74 7.30
C GLY A 86 2.05 5.80 7.89
N PHE A 87 1.16 5.26 7.05
CA PHE A 87 0.20 4.23 7.45
C PHE A 87 0.90 2.93 7.88
N LEU A 88 1.86 2.45 7.09
CA LEU A 88 2.64 1.24 7.40
C LEU A 88 3.41 1.41 8.71
N ASP A 89 4.11 2.52 8.87
CA ASP A 89 4.92 2.78 10.06
C ASP A 89 4.07 2.88 11.33
N ARG A 90 2.98 3.65 11.29
CA ARG A 90 2.11 3.86 12.45
C ARG A 90 1.44 2.59 12.96
N HIS A 91 1.13 1.65 12.06
CA HIS A 91 0.28 0.50 12.40
C HIS A 91 0.99 -0.85 12.34
N PHE A 92 2.12 -0.94 11.63
CA PHE A 92 2.75 -2.22 11.30
C PHE A 92 4.27 -2.21 11.47
N ARG A 93 4.88 -1.16 12.04
CA ARG A 93 6.34 -1.11 12.30
C ARG A 93 6.89 -2.39 12.95
N ALA A 94 6.17 -2.96 13.91
CA ALA A 94 6.60 -4.20 14.59
C ALA A 94 6.51 -5.44 13.68
N SER A 95 5.50 -5.52 12.80
CA SER A 95 5.26 -6.64 11.89
C SER A 95 6.08 -6.58 10.61
N ILE A 96 6.68 -5.43 10.27
CA ILE A 96 7.47 -5.24 9.05
C ILE A 96 8.97 -5.41 9.37
N ALA A 97 9.64 -6.23 8.57
CA ALA A 97 11.10 -6.37 8.60
C ALA A 97 11.75 -5.30 7.74
N THR A 98 11.28 -5.15 6.50
CA THR A 98 11.86 -4.23 5.51
C THR A 98 10.82 -3.63 4.59
N ILE A 99 11.09 -2.40 4.15
CA ILE A 99 10.41 -1.75 3.02
C ILE A 99 11.50 -1.38 2.02
N LEU A 100 11.52 -2.04 0.87
CA LEU A 100 12.41 -1.73 -0.23
C LEU A 100 11.67 -0.86 -1.24
N MET A 101 12.22 0.30 -1.56
CA MET A 101 11.69 1.19 -2.60
C MET A 101 12.50 1.02 -3.89
N SER A 102 11.79 0.93 -5.00
CA SER A 102 12.35 0.85 -6.35
C SER A 102 11.60 1.82 -7.27
N TYR A 103 12.33 2.38 -8.21
CA TYR A 103 11.80 3.26 -9.25
C TYR A 103 11.91 2.50 -10.57
N ASP A 104 10.78 2.30 -11.25
CA ASP A 104 10.82 1.74 -12.59
C ASP A 104 11.29 2.84 -13.57
N ALA A 105 12.24 2.50 -14.46
CA ALA A 105 12.60 3.37 -15.56
C ALA A 105 11.37 3.57 -16.47
N PRO A 106 11.14 4.77 -17.01
CA PRO A 106 10.11 4.94 -18.03
C PRO A 106 10.40 3.97 -19.18
N GLU A 107 9.43 3.14 -19.54
CA GLU A 107 9.51 2.33 -20.76
C GLU A 107 9.80 3.28 -21.93
N SER A 108 10.92 3.04 -22.62
CA SER A 108 11.40 3.84 -23.75
C SER A 108 10.55 3.63 -25.00
#